data_AF-A0A183I6E3-F1
#
_entry.id   AF-A0A183I6E3-F1
#
_cell.length_a   1.000
_cell.length_b   1.000
_cell.length_c   1.000
_cell.angle_alpha   90.00
_cell.angle_beta   90.00
_cell.angle_gamma   90.00
#
_symmetry.space_group_name_H-M   'P 1'
#
loop_
_entity.id
_entity.type
_entity.pdbx_description
1 polymer ?
#
loop_
_entity_poly.entity_id
_entity_poly.type
_entity_poly.pdbx_seq_one_letter_code
_entity_poly.pdbx_strand_id
1 'polypeptide(L)'
;MQPFYLASGVFPKSSGVHIILQGPTLHKLFVTNLCLNGDYIVETDCDETLQLVLWKKDSGKEETKSVQNSDEKMRNVWNFHAEDEIIVGIGLLSSNFAILRSFVFRRQISIDMST
;
A
#
# COMPACT_ATOMS: atom_id res chain seq x y z
N MET A 1 -7.89 -13.90 14.93
CA MET A 1 -8.26 -13.29 13.65
C MET A 1 -7.27 -13.79 12.59
N GLN A 2 -7.74 -14.51 11.57
CA GLN A 2 -6.93 -14.94 10.42
C GLN A 2 -6.91 -13.80 9.37
N PRO A 3 -5.77 -13.47 8.74
CA PRO A 3 -5.77 -12.53 7.63
C PRO A 3 -6.48 -13.18 6.43
N PHE A 4 -7.44 -12.46 5.86
CA PHE A 4 -8.04 -12.79 4.56
C PHE A 4 -6.97 -12.59 3.48
N TYR A 5 -6.56 -13.66 2.79
CA TYR A 5 -5.68 -13.63 1.61
C TYR A 5 -6.53 -13.61 0.33
N LEU A 6 -6.08 -12.84 -0.67
CA LEU A 6 -6.98 -12.06 -1.52
C LEU A 6 -6.83 -12.43 -2.99
N ALA A 7 -7.87 -12.08 -3.76
CA ALA A 7 -8.13 -12.52 -5.11
C ALA A 7 -7.07 -12.11 -6.16
N SER A 8 -6.71 -13.08 -7.00
CA SER A 8 -6.14 -12.92 -8.35
C SER A 8 -4.87 -12.05 -8.46
N GLY A 9 -3.72 -12.62 -8.12
CA GLY A 9 -2.39 -12.11 -8.45
C GLY A 9 -1.31 -13.17 -8.14
N VAL A 10 -0.10 -13.03 -8.71
CA VAL A 10 1.02 -13.94 -8.40
C VAL A 10 1.30 -13.90 -6.90
N PHE A 11 1.11 -15.04 -6.24
CA PHE A 11 1.28 -15.18 -4.79
C PHE A 11 2.73 -14.88 -4.38
N PRO A 12 2.97 -13.91 -3.50
CA PRO A 12 4.29 -13.77 -2.92
C PRO A 12 4.58 -14.98 -2.04
N LYS A 13 5.79 -15.54 -2.12
CA LYS A 13 6.20 -16.62 -1.20
C LYS A 13 6.33 -16.00 0.21
N SER A 14 5.65 -16.56 1.20
CA SER A 14 5.82 -16.15 2.60
C SER A 14 6.78 -17.09 3.31
N SER A 15 7.75 -16.54 4.04
CA SER A 15 8.61 -17.32 4.95
C SER A 15 8.00 -17.46 6.36
N GLY A 16 6.78 -16.95 6.58
CA GLY A 16 6.17 -16.80 7.91
C GLY A 16 6.63 -15.54 8.66
N VAL A 17 7.67 -14.86 8.16
CA VAL A 17 8.22 -13.62 8.75
C VAL A 17 8.26 -12.48 7.72
N HIS A 18 8.43 -12.79 6.44
CA HIS A 18 8.50 -11.81 5.34
C HIS A 18 7.71 -12.27 4.12
N ILE A 19 7.35 -11.31 3.27
CA ILE A 19 6.67 -11.50 2.00
C ILE A 19 7.70 -11.34 0.87
N ILE A 20 7.79 -12.32 -0.02
CA ILE A 20 8.71 -12.28 -1.17
C ILE A 20 7.95 -11.83 -2.42
N LEU A 21 8.29 -10.64 -2.92
CA LEU A 21 7.78 -10.08 -4.17
C LEU A 21 8.60 -10.64 -5.35
N GLN A 22 7.94 -11.39 -6.24
CA GLN A 22 8.61 -12.12 -7.31
C GLN A 22 8.72 -11.27 -8.58
N GLY A 23 9.88 -10.64 -8.75
CA GLY A 23 10.26 -9.99 -10.01
C GLY A 23 9.43 -8.75 -10.37
N PRO A 24 9.53 -8.29 -11.64
CA PRO A 24 8.85 -7.09 -12.11
C PRO A 24 7.34 -7.32 -12.26
N THR A 25 6.57 -7.05 -11.21
CA THR A 25 5.11 -7.19 -11.26
C THR A 25 4.37 -6.35 -10.21
N LEU A 26 3.08 -6.17 -10.43
CA LEU A 26 2.17 -5.49 -9.52
C LEU A 26 1.55 -6.51 -8.56
N HIS A 27 1.87 -6.39 -7.27
CA HIS A 27 1.37 -7.25 -6.23
C HIS A 27 0.22 -6.58 -5.47
N LYS A 28 -1.02 -7.05 -5.67
CA LYS A 28 -2.16 -6.65 -4.83
C LYS A 28 -2.07 -7.41 -3.49
N LEU A 29 -1.63 -6.70 -2.45
CA LEU A 29 -1.39 -7.29 -1.12
C LEU A 29 -2.66 -7.37 -0.28
N PHE A 30 -3.50 -6.34 -0.38
CA PHE A 30 -4.74 -6.21 0.38
C PHE A 30 -5.92 -5.98 -0.57
N VAL A 31 -7.04 -6.68 -0.40
CA VAL A 31 -8.36 -6.34 -0.94
C VAL A 31 -9.17 -5.85 0.24
N THR A 32 -9.77 -4.69 0.06
CA THR A 32 -10.27 -3.87 1.14
C THR A 32 -11.66 -3.32 0.79
N ASN A 33 -12.25 -2.58 1.72
CA ASN A 33 -13.41 -1.72 1.46
C ASN A 33 -13.32 -0.53 2.43
N LEU A 34 -12.21 0.21 2.35
CA LEU A 34 -11.91 1.30 3.26
C LEU A 34 -12.45 2.61 2.70
N CYS A 35 -13.34 3.26 3.43
CA CYS A 35 -13.75 4.63 3.14
C CYS A 35 -12.76 5.59 3.80
N LEU A 36 -11.92 6.25 2.99
CA LEU A 36 -10.85 7.12 3.46
C LEU A 36 -11.22 8.58 3.27
N ASN A 37 -11.02 9.36 4.32
CA ASN A 37 -11.09 10.81 4.30
C ASN A 37 -9.96 11.40 5.18
N GLY A 38 -9.12 12.27 4.62
CA GLY A 38 -7.97 12.92 5.26
C GLY A 38 -6.60 12.42 4.78
N ASP A 39 -5.57 12.69 5.58
CA ASP A 39 -4.18 12.35 5.28
C ASP A 39 -3.77 10.98 5.82
N TYR A 40 -3.03 10.24 5.00
CA TYR A 40 -2.58 8.88 5.30
C TYR A 40 -1.10 8.73 5.00
N ILE A 41 -0.45 7.90 5.81
CA ILE A 41 0.92 7.47 5.61
C ILE A 41 0.98 5.96 5.46
N VAL A 42 1.77 5.52 4.49
CA VAL A 42 2.11 4.13 4.23
C VAL A 42 3.61 3.96 4.32
N GLU A 43 4.06 2.98 5.09
CA GLU A 43 5.47 2.70 5.32
C GLU A 43 5.72 1.21 5.10
N THR A 44 6.79 0.89 4.38
CA THR A 44 7.21 -0.51 4.20
C THR A 44 8.70 -0.67 4.43
N ASP A 45 9.09 -1.70 5.18
CA ASP A 45 10.47 -2.19 5.22
C ASP A 45 10.65 -3.18 4.07
N CYS A 46 11.42 -2.76 3.06
CA CYS A 46 11.75 -3.55 1.89
C CYS A 46 13.19 -3.23 1.46
N ASP A 47 13.90 -4.24 0.97
CA ASP A 47 15.26 -4.10 0.45
C ASP A 47 15.33 -3.35 -0.89
N GLU A 48 14.25 -3.36 -1.66
CA GLU A 48 14.09 -2.59 -2.91
C GLU A 48 13.19 -1.36 -2.73
N THR A 49 13.37 -0.36 -3.60
CA THR A 49 12.43 0.75 -3.75
C THR A 49 11.19 0.29 -4.51
N LEU A 50 10.02 0.44 -3.90
CA LEU A 50 8.73 0.04 -4.47
C LEU A 50 7.94 1.27 -4.93
N GLN A 51 6.83 1.03 -5.62
CA GLN A 51 5.78 2.04 -5.84
C GLN A 51 4.47 1.55 -5.21
N LEU A 52 3.85 2.39 -4.38
CA LEU A 52 2.54 2.12 -3.81
C LEU A 52 1.45 2.31 -4.87
N VAL A 53 0.54 1.33 -4.96
CA VAL A 53 -0.62 1.36 -5.86
C VAL A 53 -1.89 1.09 -5.05
N LEU A 54 -2.89 1.94 -5.23
CA LEU A 54 -4.20 1.84 -4.61
C LEU A 54 -5.25 1.56 -5.69
N TRP A 55 -6.16 0.63 -5.42
CA TRP A 55 -7.37 0.41 -6.23
C TRP A 55 -8.52 1.15 -5.57
N LYS A 56 -9.06 2.12 -6.29
CA LYS A 56 -10.21 2.92 -5.91
C LYS A 56 -11.46 2.37 -6.58
N LYS A 57 -12.59 2.50 -5.91
CA LYS A 57 -13.90 2.27 -6.51
C LYS A 57 -14.52 3.61 -6.85
N ASP A 58 -14.72 3.89 -8.14
CA ASP A 58 -15.44 5.05 -8.64
C ASP A 58 -16.59 4.59 -9.53
N SER A 59 -17.82 5.00 -9.21
CA SER A 59 -19.00 4.80 -10.05
C SER A 59 -19.21 3.35 -10.52
N GLY A 60 -18.83 2.38 -9.67
CA GLY A 60 -18.95 0.94 -9.95
C GLY A 60 -17.77 0.32 -10.71
N LYS A 61 -16.74 1.09 -11.06
CA LYS A 61 -15.50 0.61 -11.68
C LYS A 61 -14.34 0.68 -10.71
N GLU A 62 -13.34 -0.17 -10.92
CA GLU A 62 -12.06 -0.11 -10.19
C GLU A 62 -11.03 0.66 -11.02
N GLU A 63 -10.37 1.65 -10.39
CA GLU A 63 -9.29 2.42 -10.99
C GLU A 63 -8.02 2.35 -10.13
N THR A 64 -6.86 2.31 -10.77
CA THR A 64 -5.56 2.26 -10.08
C THR A 64 -4.95 3.64 -9.95
N LYS A 65 -4.53 4.02 -8.72
CA LYS A 65 -3.79 5.24 -8.39
C LYS A 65 -2.41 4.87 -7.86
N SER A 66 -1.36 5.24 -8.59
CA SER A 66 0.02 5.16 -8.08
C SER A 66 0.30 6.35 -7.17
N VAL A 67 0.81 6.09 -5.98
CA VAL A 67 1.21 7.12 -5.02
C VAL A 67 2.71 7.37 -5.16
N GLN A 68 3.08 8.61 -5.44
CA GLN A 68 4.48 8.99 -5.52
C GLN A 68 5.08 9.10 -4.12
N ASN A 69 6.35 8.73 -3.99
CA ASN A 69 7.08 8.94 -2.75
C ASN A 69 7.32 10.45 -2.58
N SER A 70 6.90 10.99 -1.45
CA SER A 70 7.00 12.42 -1.15
C SER A 70 8.40 12.86 -0.71
N ASP A 71 9.28 11.92 -0.30
CA ASP A 71 10.62 12.22 0.18
C ASP A 71 11.66 11.32 -0.50
N GLU A 72 12.48 11.90 -1.37
CA GLU A 72 13.56 11.20 -2.07
C GLU A 72 14.58 10.56 -1.12
N LYS A 73 14.67 11.03 0.13
CA LYS A 73 15.59 10.49 1.14
C LYS A 73 15.01 9.30 1.88
N MET A 74 13.68 9.17 1.97
CA MET A 74 13.01 8.05 2.63
C MET A 74 12.44 7.10 1.60
N ARG A 75 13.12 5.99 1.33
CA ARG A 75 12.57 4.93 0.49
C ARG A 75 11.33 4.34 1.15
N ASN A 76 10.34 3.97 0.33
CA ASN A 76 9.22 3.15 0.76
C ASN A 76 8.31 3.77 1.84
N VAL A 77 8.24 5.11 1.86
CA VAL A 77 7.31 5.90 2.66
C VAL A 77 6.47 6.74 1.71
N TRP A 78 5.15 6.70 1.86
CA TRP A 78 4.24 7.45 1.00
C TRP A 78 3.21 8.19 1.84
N ASN A 79 3.04 9.47 1.53
CA ASN A 79 1.98 10.30 2.09
C ASN A 79 0.97 10.59 0.99
N PHE A 80 -0.32 10.46 1.29
CA PHE A 80 -1.37 10.85 0.36
C PHE A 80 -2.61 11.36 1.09
N HIS A 81 -3.30 12.29 0.43
CA HIS A 81 -4.60 12.78 0.83
C HIS A 81 -5.70 12.00 0.08
N ALA A 82 -6.79 11.71 0.78
CA ALA A 82 -8.00 11.11 0.24
C ALA A 82 -9.24 11.92 0.63
N GLU A 83 -10.09 12.22 -0.34
CA GLU A 83 -11.37 12.91 -0.14
C GLU A 83 -12.52 11.95 -0.50
N ASP A 84 -13.17 11.41 0.53
CA ASP A 84 -14.29 10.46 0.41
C ASP A 84 -14.04 9.30 -0.58
N GLU A 85 -12.82 8.76 -0.56
CA GLU A 85 -12.38 7.72 -1.48
C GLU A 85 -12.69 6.31 -0.91
N ILE A 86 -13.22 5.41 -1.74
CA ILE A 86 -13.37 3.99 -1.38
C ILE A 86 -12.19 3.20 -1.95
N ILE A 87 -11.29 2.75 -1.08
CA ILE A 87 -10.15 1.90 -1.46
C ILE A 87 -10.54 0.44 -1.34
N VAL A 88 -10.54 -0.26 -2.48
CA VAL A 88 -10.87 -1.69 -2.61
C VAL A 88 -9.65 -2.59 -2.76
N GLY A 89 -8.46 -2.01 -2.92
CA GLY A 89 -7.23 -2.77 -2.84
C GLY A 89 -6.01 -1.90 -2.62
N ILE A 90 -4.96 -2.51 -2.08
CA ILE A 90 -3.68 -1.88 -1.78
C ILE A 90 -2.58 -2.84 -2.20
N GLY A 91 -1.55 -2.33 -2.86
CA GLY A 91 -0.49 -3.15 -3.41
C GLY A 91 0.77 -2.39 -3.72
N LEU A 92 1.77 -3.13 -4.17
CA LEU A 92 3.11 -2.63 -4.45
C LEU A 92 3.53 -3.09 -5.84
N LEU A 93 4.02 -2.16 -6.64
CA LEU A 93 4.75 -2.46 -7.88
C LEU A 93 6.22 -2.65 -7.52
N SER A 94 6.76 -3.83 -7.83
CA SER A 94 8.19 -4.13 -7.75
C SER A 94 8.78 -4.19 -9.15
N SER A 95 10.01 -3.71 -9.31
CA SER A 95 10.79 -3.86 -10.55
C SER A 95 11.68 -5.12 -10.52
N ASN A 96 11.95 -5.64 -9.33
CA ASN A 96 12.89 -6.73 -9.09
C ASN A 96 12.33 -7.73 -8.08
N PHE A 97 13.10 -8.78 -7.81
CA PHE A 97 12.89 -9.59 -6.60
C PHE A 97 13.07 -8.70 -5.36
N ALA A 98 12.14 -8.77 -4.41
CA ALA A 98 12.22 -7.98 -3.18
C ALA A 98 11.68 -8.73 -1.96
N ILE A 99 12.24 -8.45 -0.78
CA ILE A 99 11.83 -8.98 0.52
C ILE A 99 11.15 -7.87 1.31
N LEU A 100 9.82 -7.94 1.35
CA LEU A 100 8.97 -7.07 2.15
C LEU A 100 8.87 -7.62 3.58
N ARG A 101 9.45 -6.90 4.53
CA ARG A 101 9.51 -7.29 5.95
C ARG A 101 8.37 -6.71 6.78
N SER A 102 7.89 -5.52 6.42
CA SER A 102 6.76 -4.88 7.11
C SER A 102 5.92 -4.02 6.16
N PHE A 103 4.65 -3.87 6.50
CA PHE A 103 3.72 -2.96 5.81
C PHE A 103 2.83 -2.29 6.86
N VAL A 104 2.87 -0.97 6.91
CA VAL A 104 2.08 -0.15 7.83
C VAL A 104 1.24 0.81 7.01
N PHE A 105 -0.06 0.85 7.31
CA PHE A 105 -1.00 1.83 6.76
C PHE A 105 -1.70 2.49 7.94
N ARG A 106 -1.62 3.82 8.05
CA ARG A 106 -2.27 4.57 9.14
C ARG A 106 -2.70 5.95 8.70
N ARG A 107 -3.76 6.45 9.33
CA ARG A 107 -4.15 7.86 9.22
C ARG A 107 -3.13 8.73 9.94
N GLN A 108 -2.72 9.82 9.31
CA GLN A 108 -1.98 10.86 10.00
C GLN A 108 -2.96 11.65 10.87
N ILE A 109 -2.80 11.55 12.18
CA ILE A 109 -3.54 12.38 13.11
C ILE A 109 -2.67 13.61 13.32
N SER A 110 -3.09 14.75 12.78
CA SER A 110 -2.56 16.04 13.19
C SER A 110 -2.79 16.15 14.70
N ILE A 111 -1.73 16.15 15.50
CA ILE A 111 -1.86 16.64 16.86
C ILE A 111 -2.01 18.14 16.68
N ASP A 112 -3.25 18.64 16.73
CA ASP A 112 -3.49 20.06 16.92
C ASP A 112 -2.81 20.43 18.24
N MET A 113 -1.62 21.02 18.14
CA MET A 113 -1.04 21.79 19.24
C MET A 113 -1.83 23.09 19.31
N SER A 114 -3.06 23.00 19.83
CA SER A 114 -3.80 24.15 20.30
C SER A 114 -3.04 24.72 21.50
N THR A 115 -2.20 25.72 21.23
CA THR A 115 -1.66 26.67 22.21
C THR A 115 -2.75 27.57 22.75
#